data_AF-K0NQN8-F1
#
_entry.id   AF-K0NQN8-F1
#
_cell.length_a   1.000
_cell.length_b   1.000
_cell.length_c   1.000
_cell.angle_alpha   90.00
_cell.angle_beta   90.00
_cell.angle_gamma   90.00
#
_symmetry.space_group_name_H-M   'P 1'
#
loop_
_entity.id
_entity.type
_entity.pdbx_description
1 polymer ?
#
loop_
_entity_poly.entity_id
_entity_poly.type
_entity_poly.pdbx_seq_one_letter_code
_entity_poly.pdbx_strand_id
1 'polypeptide(L)'
;MTASFYHWFSSNQVTNEIVVQTAKETERLLDPNYNYLTQLSINNLANIRKLNQCFQNYNQLNFEQIPILSEDQLQQTEYLLAGDAGEQLVDQTVKKLANSTKIIFHNVSLPYQYGNYRGNYDNQIDSLLITETGIYCIEVKVRKVSGRTFDFAQLEPAIYDQLTFHKEAVLQALQSKVSINANLIKTIVVIINRNGTDNFQIVNDQALESAGAKAVPLKSLDLVLSNGFGQGVISPGQITKINQAIWSSRIPDKRTYPQNICFNLNSDDLWQINLAMKYHLPIKHIITYNAKLNDYPLTGLSCSQQNFFWLIVGRLYRQKGLPLKLSRKELAYEAGYRNKDYSKLDRSINKLTQFMQTTGLFTQASYESGKITVSVKKQYHGLFNYCTDNFTYWNYQLLAKISNNCAKTLFRKLIQYAEIGSYECSFQEFRKIFDVRPSYANHDVVKQKVEPATSCLASLFRNLSYEIVKSGKENRISVIKFTFDPFNPQELLSPHNWNQFG
;
A
#
# COMPACT_ATOMS: atom_id res chain seq x y z
N MET A 1 -4.45 23.80 -7.20
CA MET A 1 -4.58 22.33 -7.22
C MET A 1 -3.86 21.80 -5.99
N THR A 2 -4.60 21.42 -4.96
CA THR A 2 -4.04 20.67 -3.83
C THR A 2 -3.65 19.30 -4.36
N ALA A 3 -2.36 18.96 -4.32
CA ALA A 3 -1.91 17.60 -4.59
C ALA A 3 -2.76 16.65 -3.72
N SER A 4 -3.30 15.59 -4.33
CA SER A 4 -4.04 14.59 -3.57
C SER A 4 -3.15 14.13 -2.42
N PHE A 5 -3.63 14.25 -1.18
CA PHE A 5 -2.81 13.96 0.00
C PHE A 5 -2.59 12.45 0.19
N TYR A 6 -3.14 11.64 -0.72
CA TYR A 6 -3.20 10.19 -0.62
C TYR A 6 -2.93 9.53 -1.98
N HIS A 7 -1.69 9.09 -2.20
CA HIS A 7 -1.32 8.33 -3.39
C HIS A 7 -1.15 6.85 -3.03
N TRP A 8 -2.18 6.05 -3.29
CA TRP A 8 -2.13 4.60 -3.05
C TRP A 8 -1.44 3.82 -4.17
N PHE A 9 -1.02 4.49 -5.24
CA PHE A 9 -0.19 3.92 -6.29
C PHE A 9 0.77 4.98 -6.87
N SER A 10 1.81 4.51 -7.56
CA SER A 10 2.74 5.32 -8.36
C SER A 10 3.00 4.66 -9.71
N SER A 11 3.41 5.43 -10.73
CA SER A 11 3.58 4.94 -12.11
C SER A 11 4.95 5.25 -12.74
N ASN A 12 5.86 5.89 -12.01
CA ASN A 12 7.13 6.31 -12.58
C ASN A 12 8.12 5.14 -12.71
N GLN A 13 8.44 4.76 -13.96
CA GLN A 13 9.42 3.70 -14.29
C GLN A 13 9.16 2.37 -13.57
N VAL A 14 7.90 1.96 -13.48
CA VAL A 14 7.52 0.72 -12.79
C VAL A 14 7.72 -0.49 -13.71
N THR A 15 8.47 -1.48 -13.25
CA THR A 15 8.70 -2.73 -13.99
C THR A 15 7.53 -3.71 -13.80
N ASN A 16 7.36 -4.66 -14.71
CA ASN A 16 6.35 -5.72 -14.59
C ASN A 16 6.42 -6.47 -13.26
N GLU A 17 7.64 -6.80 -12.81
CA GLU A 17 7.89 -7.50 -11.53
C GLU A 17 7.32 -6.72 -10.34
N ILE A 18 7.54 -5.39 -10.29
CA ILE A 18 7.01 -4.54 -9.23
C ILE A 18 5.48 -4.51 -9.27
N VAL A 19 4.86 -4.45 -10.46
CA VAL A 19 3.39 -4.50 -10.59
C VAL A 19 2.86 -5.80 -9.99
N VAL A 20 3.40 -6.94 -10.42
CA VAL A 20 2.96 -8.27 -9.97
C VAL A 20 3.13 -8.40 -8.46
N GLN A 21 4.31 -8.06 -7.93
CA GLN A 21 4.60 -8.16 -6.51
C GLN A 21 3.61 -7.33 -5.68
N THR A 22 3.51 -6.03 -5.97
CA THR A 22 2.71 -5.10 -5.16
C THR A 22 1.21 -5.31 -5.33
N ALA A 23 0.76 -5.77 -6.50
CA ALA A 23 -0.63 -6.17 -6.72
C ALA A 23 -1.00 -7.40 -5.90
N LYS A 24 -0.15 -8.44 -5.87
CA LYS A 24 -0.35 -9.65 -5.04
C LYS A 24 -0.39 -9.31 -3.55
N GLU A 25 0.53 -8.45 -3.09
CA GLU A 25 0.56 -7.97 -1.71
C GLU A 25 -0.73 -7.21 -1.36
N THR A 26 -1.19 -6.34 -2.26
CA THR A 26 -2.42 -5.55 -2.07
C THR A 26 -3.68 -6.42 -2.11
N GLU A 27 -3.80 -7.36 -3.04
CA GLU A 27 -4.91 -8.31 -3.08
C GLU A 27 -4.94 -9.18 -1.81
N ARG A 28 -3.80 -9.68 -1.33
CA ARG A 28 -3.72 -10.44 -0.07
C ARG A 28 -4.05 -9.60 1.16
N LEU A 29 -3.71 -8.32 1.12
CA LEU A 29 -4.06 -7.37 2.18
C LEU A 29 -5.59 -7.16 2.25
N LEU A 30 -6.28 -7.21 1.10
CA LEU A 30 -7.74 -7.07 1.00
C LEU A 30 -8.48 -8.39 1.21
N ASP A 31 -7.90 -9.52 0.79
CA ASP A 31 -8.40 -10.88 0.98
C ASP A 31 -7.23 -11.82 1.35
N PRO A 32 -7.10 -12.19 2.63
CA PRO A 32 -6.05 -13.12 3.09
C PRO A 32 -6.08 -14.49 2.41
N ASN A 33 -7.19 -14.88 1.77
CA ASN A 33 -7.31 -16.14 1.04
C ASN A 33 -6.84 -16.05 -0.42
N TYR A 34 -6.41 -14.87 -0.88
CA TYR A 34 -5.91 -14.66 -2.23
C TYR A 34 -4.73 -15.58 -2.52
N ASN A 35 -4.98 -16.54 -3.40
CA ASN A 35 -4.05 -17.60 -3.73
C ASN A 35 -3.79 -17.64 -5.24
N TYR A 36 -2.93 -18.57 -5.61
CA TYR A 36 -2.50 -18.76 -6.98
C TYR A 36 -3.66 -19.02 -7.97
N LEU A 37 -4.70 -19.77 -7.57
CA LEU A 37 -5.86 -20.04 -8.45
C LEU A 37 -6.67 -18.77 -8.68
N THR A 38 -6.86 -17.95 -7.65
CA THR A 38 -7.48 -16.62 -7.79
C THR A 38 -6.65 -15.74 -8.73
N GLN A 39 -5.32 -15.75 -8.59
CA GLN A 39 -4.39 -14.99 -9.42
C GLN A 39 -4.46 -15.36 -10.91
N LEU A 40 -4.64 -16.65 -11.22
CA LEU A 40 -4.81 -17.14 -12.59
C LEU A 40 -6.18 -16.75 -13.19
N SER A 41 -7.19 -16.61 -12.33
CA SER A 41 -8.60 -16.43 -12.72
C SER A 41 -8.88 -15.13 -13.47
N ILE A 42 -10.07 -15.05 -14.08
CA ILE A 42 -10.60 -13.81 -14.68
C ILE A 42 -10.92 -12.72 -13.64
N ASN A 43 -10.98 -13.06 -12.36
CA ASN A 43 -11.29 -12.16 -11.25
C ASN A 43 -10.06 -11.88 -10.38
N ASN A 44 -8.86 -11.99 -10.95
CA ASN A 44 -7.60 -11.90 -10.22
C ASN A 44 -7.28 -10.52 -9.62
N LEU A 45 -8.04 -9.47 -9.98
CA LEU A 45 -7.90 -8.10 -9.47
C LEU A 45 -9.20 -7.58 -8.84
N ALA A 46 -10.10 -8.48 -8.42
CA ALA A 46 -11.45 -8.10 -8.00
C ALA A 46 -11.47 -7.13 -6.80
N ASN A 47 -10.59 -7.32 -5.80
CA ASN A 47 -10.61 -6.48 -4.61
C ASN A 47 -10.01 -5.10 -4.89
N ILE A 48 -8.93 -5.04 -5.67
CA ILE A 48 -8.34 -3.76 -6.10
C ILE A 48 -9.35 -2.98 -6.97
N ARG A 49 -10.07 -3.64 -7.89
CA ARG A 49 -11.15 -3.00 -8.65
C ARG A 49 -12.24 -2.44 -7.75
N LYS A 50 -12.68 -3.22 -6.75
CA LYS A 50 -13.66 -2.77 -5.75
C LYS A 50 -13.15 -1.56 -4.97
N LEU A 51 -11.89 -1.57 -4.53
CA LEU A 51 -11.29 -0.44 -3.85
C LEU A 51 -11.21 0.81 -4.75
N ASN A 52 -10.82 0.65 -6.02
CA ASN A 52 -10.80 1.75 -6.98
C ASN A 52 -12.19 2.34 -7.19
N GLN A 53 -13.22 1.51 -7.31
CA GLN A 53 -14.63 1.95 -7.38
C GLN A 53 -15.05 2.71 -6.12
N CYS A 54 -14.64 2.23 -4.95
CA CYS A 54 -14.90 2.92 -3.68
C CYS A 54 -14.26 4.32 -3.67
N PHE A 55 -13.04 4.49 -4.21
CA PHE A 55 -12.44 5.82 -4.36
C PHE A 55 -13.17 6.71 -5.37
N GLN A 56 -13.66 6.15 -6.48
CA GLN A 56 -14.50 6.89 -7.43
C GLN A 56 -15.77 7.41 -6.75
N ASN A 57 -16.45 6.57 -5.97
CA ASN A 57 -17.65 6.96 -5.22
C ASN A 57 -17.33 8.02 -4.15
N TYR A 58 -16.20 7.86 -3.44
CA TYR A 58 -15.75 8.86 -2.46
C TYR A 58 -15.48 10.22 -3.12
N ASN A 59 -14.85 10.25 -4.30
CA ASN A 59 -14.57 11.48 -5.04
C ASN A 59 -15.83 12.25 -5.44
N GLN A 60 -16.97 11.56 -5.62
CA GLN A 60 -18.27 12.19 -5.89
C GLN A 60 -18.81 12.98 -4.69
N LEU A 61 -18.33 12.72 -3.47
CA LEU A 61 -18.70 13.48 -2.27
C LEU A 61 -18.05 14.88 -2.25
N ASN A 62 -17.18 15.21 -3.22
CA ASN A 62 -16.54 16.51 -3.39
C ASN A 62 -15.71 17.01 -2.18
N PHE A 63 -15.22 16.09 -1.34
CA PHE A 63 -14.35 16.43 -0.20
C PHE A 63 -12.89 16.65 -0.60
N GLU A 64 -12.27 15.60 -1.11
CA GLU A 64 -10.88 15.53 -1.55
C GLU A 64 -10.82 14.53 -2.70
N GLN A 65 -10.03 14.85 -3.72
CA GLN A 65 -9.84 13.94 -4.86
C GLN A 65 -8.74 12.94 -4.52
N ILE A 66 -9.11 11.67 -4.40
CA ILE A 66 -8.19 10.53 -4.31
C ILE A 66 -7.87 10.07 -5.74
N PRO A 67 -6.60 9.83 -6.10
CA PRO A 67 -6.24 9.29 -7.40
C PRO A 67 -6.92 7.93 -7.61
N ILE A 68 -7.43 7.72 -8.81
CA ILE A 68 -8.05 6.47 -9.25
C ILE A 68 -7.20 5.87 -10.36
N LEU A 69 -7.20 4.55 -10.46
CA LEU A 69 -6.62 3.83 -11.58
C LEU A 69 -7.51 3.95 -12.81
N SER A 70 -6.89 4.10 -13.98
CA SER A 70 -7.57 3.98 -15.26
C SER A 70 -7.87 2.52 -15.59
N GLU A 71 -8.78 2.30 -16.55
CA GLU A 71 -9.08 0.93 -17.00
C GLU A 71 -7.85 0.25 -17.61
N ASP A 72 -7.05 0.97 -18.40
CA ASP A 72 -5.81 0.44 -18.97
C ASP A 72 -4.81 -0.02 -17.90
N GLN A 73 -4.70 0.72 -16.79
CA GLN A 73 -3.82 0.34 -15.67
C GLN A 73 -4.34 -0.92 -14.95
N LEU A 74 -5.65 -1.03 -14.75
CA LEU A 74 -6.28 -2.20 -14.16
C LEU A 74 -6.08 -3.42 -15.05
N GLN A 75 -6.38 -3.29 -16.35
CA GLN A 75 -6.27 -4.36 -17.33
C GLN A 75 -4.82 -4.83 -17.50
N GLN A 76 -3.85 -3.91 -17.55
CA GLN A 76 -2.43 -4.26 -17.58
C GLN A 76 -2.03 -5.08 -16.34
N THR A 77 -2.49 -4.67 -15.15
CA THR A 77 -2.22 -5.39 -13.89
C THR A 77 -2.84 -6.79 -13.92
N GLU A 78 -4.07 -6.94 -14.42
CA GLU A 78 -4.74 -8.24 -14.58
C GLU A 78 -3.97 -9.19 -15.50
N TYR A 79 -3.44 -8.67 -16.61
CA TYR A 79 -2.64 -9.45 -17.55
C TYR A 79 -1.33 -9.91 -16.95
N LEU A 80 -0.61 -9.01 -16.26
CA LEU A 80 0.65 -9.34 -15.60
C LEU A 80 0.45 -10.37 -14.48
N LEU A 81 -0.61 -10.23 -13.67
CA LEU A 81 -0.96 -11.20 -12.63
C LEU A 81 -1.28 -12.58 -13.22
N ALA A 82 -2.08 -12.62 -14.29
CA ALA A 82 -2.43 -13.87 -14.96
C ALA A 82 -1.19 -14.52 -15.58
N GLY A 83 -0.32 -13.74 -16.22
CA GLY A 83 0.97 -14.17 -16.78
C GLY A 83 1.89 -14.77 -15.72
N ASP A 84 2.19 -14.04 -14.63
CA ASP A 84 3.00 -14.53 -13.50
C ASP A 84 2.42 -15.82 -12.92
N ALA A 85 1.09 -15.92 -12.85
CA ALA A 85 0.48 -17.16 -12.44
C ALA A 85 0.83 -18.26 -13.45
N GLY A 86 0.45 -18.12 -14.72
CA GLY A 86 0.71 -19.14 -15.74
C GLY A 86 2.18 -19.60 -15.79
N GLU A 87 3.12 -18.66 -15.74
CA GLU A 87 4.56 -18.93 -15.70
C GLU A 87 4.95 -19.80 -14.50
N GLN A 88 4.41 -19.54 -13.30
CA GLN A 88 4.68 -20.37 -12.12
C GLN A 88 4.14 -21.82 -12.28
N LEU A 89 3.03 -22.04 -12.99
CA LEU A 89 2.52 -23.39 -13.27
C LEU A 89 3.44 -24.15 -14.23
N VAL A 90 3.93 -23.47 -15.27
CA VAL A 90 4.92 -24.03 -16.18
C VAL A 90 6.20 -24.33 -15.43
N ASP A 91 6.69 -23.39 -14.63
CA ASP A 91 7.87 -23.56 -13.79
C ASP A 91 7.76 -24.79 -12.88
N GLN A 92 6.65 -24.93 -12.14
CA GLN A 92 6.38 -26.12 -11.33
C GLN A 92 6.39 -27.41 -12.14
N THR A 93 5.90 -27.38 -13.38
CA THR A 93 5.85 -28.56 -14.27
C THR A 93 7.24 -28.90 -14.79
N VAL A 94 8.01 -27.90 -15.24
CA VAL A 94 9.37 -28.07 -15.76
C VAL A 94 10.34 -28.50 -14.65
N LYS A 95 10.19 -27.96 -13.43
CA LYS A 95 11.02 -28.36 -12.27
C LYS A 95 10.83 -29.81 -11.86
N LYS A 96 9.66 -30.41 -12.08
CA LYS A 96 9.46 -31.87 -11.88
C LYS A 96 10.35 -32.70 -12.80
N LEU A 97 10.74 -32.14 -13.94
CA LEU A 97 11.61 -32.80 -14.92
C LEU A 97 13.10 -32.59 -14.61
N ALA A 98 13.46 -31.71 -13.67
CA ALA A 98 14.84 -31.34 -13.39
C ALA A 98 15.66 -32.54 -12.91
N ASN A 99 16.84 -32.72 -13.50
CA ASN A 99 17.84 -33.70 -13.08
C ASN A 99 19.24 -33.12 -13.37
N SER A 100 20.31 -33.87 -13.06
CA SER A 100 21.68 -33.41 -13.25
C SER A 100 22.08 -33.11 -14.71
N THR A 101 21.30 -33.53 -15.71
CA THR A 101 21.54 -33.28 -17.14
C THR A 101 20.56 -32.29 -17.77
N LYS A 102 19.71 -31.64 -16.97
CA LYS A 102 18.72 -30.66 -17.45
C LYS A 102 18.91 -29.31 -16.76
N ILE A 103 19.07 -28.26 -17.56
CA ILE A 103 19.26 -26.89 -17.08
C ILE A 103 18.01 -26.08 -17.39
N ILE A 104 17.50 -25.38 -16.38
CA ILE A 104 16.29 -24.56 -16.50
C ILE A 104 16.63 -23.10 -16.19
N PHE A 105 16.24 -22.20 -17.08
CA PHE A 105 16.24 -20.76 -16.86
C PHE A 105 14.81 -20.23 -16.87
N HIS A 106 14.48 -19.33 -15.95
CA HIS A 106 13.20 -18.64 -15.91
C HIS A 106 13.37 -17.17 -16.27
N ASN A 107 12.38 -16.63 -16.99
CA ASN A 107 12.33 -15.23 -17.40
C ASN A 107 13.69 -14.74 -17.90
N VAL A 108 14.20 -15.42 -18.92
CA VAL A 108 15.52 -15.17 -19.47
C VAL A 108 15.41 -14.19 -20.63
N SER A 109 15.96 -12.99 -20.43
CA SER A 109 16.14 -12.01 -21.49
C SER A 109 17.49 -12.22 -22.17
N LEU A 110 17.46 -12.43 -23.49
CA LEU A 110 18.63 -12.61 -24.34
C LEU A 110 18.72 -11.50 -25.38
N PRO A 111 19.94 -11.10 -25.79
CA PRO A 111 20.14 -10.10 -26.84
C PRO A 111 19.59 -10.60 -28.17
N TYR A 112 18.83 -9.75 -28.85
CA TYR A 112 18.34 -10.01 -30.19
C TYR A 112 18.15 -8.74 -31.01
N GLN A 113 18.41 -8.79 -32.31
CA GLN A 113 18.15 -7.69 -33.23
C GLN A 113 16.78 -7.87 -33.90
N TYR A 114 15.81 -7.03 -33.54
CA TYR A 114 14.51 -7.02 -34.22
C TYR A 114 14.63 -6.36 -35.60
N GLY A 115 14.59 -7.15 -36.67
CA GLY A 115 14.55 -6.65 -38.06
C GLY A 115 15.77 -5.83 -38.48
N ASN A 116 15.57 -4.81 -39.35
CA ASN A 116 16.64 -3.96 -39.90
C ASN A 116 17.15 -2.87 -38.95
N TYR A 117 16.73 -2.87 -37.68
CA TYR A 117 17.13 -1.85 -36.71
C TYR A 117 18.53 -2.16 -36.17
N ARG A 118 19.48 -1.23 -36.36
CA ARG A 118 20.85 -1.35 -35.85
C ARG A 118 20.89 -1.16 -34.33
N GLY A 119 20.69 -2.24 -33.57
CA GLY A 119 20.83 -2.27 -32.11
C GLY A 119 20.41 -3.62 -31.50
N ASN A 120 21.09 -4.06 -30.45
CA ASN A 120 20.67 -5.25 -29.70
C ASN A 120 19.56 -4.87 -28.71
N TYR A 121 18.39 -5.46 -28.85
CA TYR A 121 17.27 -5.39 -27.91
C TYR A 121 17.22 -6.64 -27.03
N ASP A 122 16.31 -6.71 -26.06
CA ASP A 122 16.02 -7.92 -25.31
C ASP A 122 14.88 -8.71 -25.94
N ASN A 123 15.01 -10.03 -25.93
CA ASN A 123 13.90 -10.93 -26.14
C ASN A 123 13.75 -11.84 -24.92
N GLN A 124 12.61 -11.74 -24.23
CA GLN A 124 12.30 -12.48 -23.01
C GLN A 124 11.66 -13.82 -23.35
N ILE A 125 12.27 -14.89 -22.86
CA ILE A 125 11.74 -16.25 -22.92
C ILE A 125 11.28 -16.63 -21.50
N ASP A 126 10.00 -16.98 -21.34
CA ASP A 126 9.41 -17.26 -20.03
C ASP A 126 10.10 -18.43 -19.32
N SER A 127 10.42 -19.48 -20.07
CA SER A 127 11.29 -20.56 -19.58
C SER A 127 12.14 -21.15 -20.70
N LEU A 128 13.45 -21.26 -20.47
CA LEU A 128 14.39 -21.89 -21.40
C LEU A 128 14.96 -23.15 -20.76
N LEU A 129 14.69 -24.30 -21.37
CA LEU A 129 15.14 -25.60 -20.89
C LEU A 129 16.19 -26.19 -21.84
N ILE A 130 17.34 -26.60 -21.31
CA ILE A 130 18.37 -27.33 -22.05
C ILE A 130 18.36 -28.78 -21.57
N THR A 131 18.27 -29.70 -22.52
CA THR A 131 18.23 -31.15 -22.27
C THR A 131 19.12 -31.89 -23.27
N GLU A 132 19.20 -33.21 -23.12
CA GLU A 132 19.84 -34.10 -24.10
C GLU A 132 19.10 -34.15 -25.44
N THR A 133 17.80 -33.84 -25.48
CA THR A 133 16.96 -33.93 -26.69
C THR A 133 16.73 -32.59 -27.40
N GLY A 134 17.20 -31.48 -26.82
CA GLY A 134 17.02 -30.16 -27.40
C GLY A 134 17.12 -29.00 -26.40
N ILE A 135 17.05 -27.79 -26.97
CA ILE A 135 16.87 -26.52 -26.25
C ILE A 135 15.43 -26.07 -26.49
N TYR A 136 14.62 -26.00 -25.44
CA TYR A 136 13.21 -25.65 -25.52
C TYR A 136 12.96 -24.25 -24.99
N CYS A 137 12.57 -23.33 -25.88
CA CYS A 137 12.01 -22.03 -25.55
C CYS A 137 10.52 -22.24 -25.25
N ILE A 138 10.13 -22.06 -23.99
CA ILE A 138 8.75 -22.21 -23.55
C ILE A 138 8.15 -20.81 -23.41
N GLU A 139 7.05 -20.60 -24.12
CA GLU A 139 6.23 -19.39 -24.09
C GLU A 139 4.89 -19.72 -23.44
N VAL A 140 4.43 -18.89 -22.50
CA VAL A 140 3.21 -19.13 -21.74
C VAL A 140 2.11 -18.18 -22.19
N LYS A 141 1.02 -18.73 -22.71
CA LYS A 141 -0.17 -17.96 -23.08
C LYS A 141 -1.33 -18.32 -22.17
N VAL A 142 -1.60 -17.44 -21.23
CA VAL A 142 -2.76 -17.54 -20.35
C VAL A 142 -4.00 -16.98 -21.06
N ARG A 143 -5.01 -17.82 -21.26
CA ARG A 143 -6.21 -17.50 -22.06
C ARG A 143 -7.47 -18.00 -21.38
N LYS A 144 -8.61 -17.35 -21.68
CA LYS A 144 -9.91 -17.88 -21.28
C LYS A 144 -10.30 -18.97 -22.27
N VAL A 145 -10.33 -20.22 -21.83
CA VAL A 145 -10.81 -21.34 -22.66
C VAL A 145 -12.22 -21.71 -22.21
N SER A 146 -13.18 -21.59 -23.13
CA SER A 146 -14.57 -21.97 -22.91
C SER A 146 -14.84 -23.31 -23.60
N GLY A 147 -15.36 -24.30 -22.88
CA GLY A 147 -15.60 -25.63 -23.43
C GLY A 147 -14.36 -26.52 -23.47
N ARG A 148 -14.22 -27.34 -24.53
CA ARG A 148 -13.19 -28.39 -24.66
C ARG A 148 -12.14 -28.10 -25.74
N THR A 149 -12.18 -26.93 -26.36
CA THR A 149 -11.29 -26.58 -27.47
C THR A 149 -10.74 -25.17 -27.29
N PHE A 150 -9.46 -25.00 -27.57
CA PHE A 150 -8.82 -23.69 -27.76
C PHE A 150 -8.35 -23.60 -29.21
N ASP A 151 -8.85 -22.60 -29.92
CA ASP A 151 -8.44 -22.35 -31.31
C ASP A 151 -7.15 -21.52 -31.32
N PHE A 152 -6.05 -22.10 -31.79
CA PHE A 152 -4.74 -21.46 -31.82
C PHE A 152 -4.74 -20.19 -32.68
N ALA A 153 -5.63 -20.11 -33.69
CA ALA A 153 -5.80 -18.92 -34.52
C ALA A 153 -6.31 -17.69 -33.75
N GLN A 154 -6.78 -17.86 -32.50
CA GLN A 154 -7.12 -16.75 -31.61
C GLN A 154 -5.90 -16.03 -31.02
N LEU A 155 -4.71 -16.62 -31.13
CA LEU A 155 -3.48 -15.89 -30.85
C LEU A 155 -3.16 -14.96 -32.02
N GLU A 156 -2.77 -13.73 -31.71
CA GLU A 156 -2.43 -12.75 -32.74
C GLU A 156 -1.31 -13.25 -33.66
N PRO A 157 -1.27 -12.84 -34.95
CA PRO A 157 -0.25 -13.27 -35.91
C PRO A 157 1.19 -13.03 -35.43
N ALA A 158 1.39 -12.02 -34.59
CA ALA A 158 2.67 -11.68 -33.98
C ALA A 158 3.27 -12.82 -33.12
N ILE A 159 2.49 -13.85 -32.76
CA ILE A 159 3.03 -15.02 -32.07
C ILE A 159 4.15 -15.67 -32.88
N TYR A 160 3.99 -15.85 -34.20
CA TYR A 160 4.98 -16.50 -35.03
C TYR A 160 6.31 -15.74 -35.10
N ASP A 161 6.23 -14.40 -35.13
CA ASP A 161 7.40 -13.53 -35.03
C ASP A 161 8.09 -13.72 -33.69
N GLN A 162 7.33 -13.72 -32.59
CA GLN A 162 7.85 -13.97 -31.24
C GLN A 162 8.60 -15.31 -31.14
N LEU A 163 8.05 -16.39 -31.71
CA LEU A 163 8.71 -17.71 -31.69
C LEU A 163 10.01 -17.72 -32.50
N THR A 164 10.02 -17.00 -33.63
CA THR A 164 11.21 -16.82 -34.47
C THR A 164 12.28 -16.07 -33.68
N PHE A 165 11.91 -14.98 -33.02
CA PHE A 165 12.82 -14.18 -32.20
C PHE A 165 13.40 -14.97 -31.03
N HIS A 166 12.63 -15.86 -30.39
CA HIS A 166 13.15 -16.75 -29.33
C HIS A 166 14.29 -17.62 -29.83
N LYS A 167 14.07 -18.26 -30.99
CA LYS A 167 15.06 -19.13 -31.61
C LYS A 167 16.33 -18.35 -31.96
N GLU A 168 16.19 -17.20 -32.61
CA GLU A 168 17.32 -16.40 -33.04
C GLU A 168 18.08 -15.76 -31.86
N ALA A 169 17.39 -15.34 -30.79
CA ALA A 169 18.01 -14.84 -29.57
C ALA A 169 18.90 -15.91 -28.91
N VAL A 170 18.43 -17.17 -28.87
CA VAL A 170 19.24 -18.30 -28.39
C VAL A 170 20.45 -18.51 -29.30
N LEU A 171 20.26 -18.55 -30.63
CA LEU A 171 21.38 -18.69 -31.57
C LEU A 171 22.43 -17.59 -31.39
N GLN A 172 21.99 -16.34 -31.27
CA GLN A 172 22.87 -15.19 -31.03
C GLN A 172 23.61 -15.31 -29.70
N ALA A 173 22.93 -15.74 -28.63
CA ALA A 173 23.56 -15.94 -27.32
C ALA A 173 24.63 -17.05 -27.32
N LEU A 174 24.48 -18.04 -28.20
CA LEU A 174 25.42 -19.16 -28.39
C LEU A 174 26.53 -18.87 -29.41
N GLN A 175 26.33 -17.88 -30.30
CA GLN A 175 27.23 -17.59 -31.40
C GLN A 175 28.67 -17.38 -30.92
N SER A 176 29.65 -17.94 -31.65
CA SER A 176 31.09 -17.99 -31.33
C SER A 176 31.49 -18.79 -30.09
N LYS A 177 30.54 -19.21 -29.23
CA LYS A 177 30.80 -19.95 -27.98
C LYS A 177 30.49 -21.44 -28.10
N VAL A 178 29.42 -21.81 -28.80
CA VAL A 178 28.99 -23.20 -29.00
C VAL A 178 28.39 -23.38 -30.40
N SER A 179 28.86 -24.39 -31.15
CA SER A 179 28.22 -24.79 -32.41
C SER A 179 27.08 -25.77 -32.12
N ILE A 180 25.86 -25.41 -32.52
CA ILE A 180 24.67 -26.26 -32.39
C ILE A 180 23.82 -26.17 -33.66
N ASN A 181 23.17 -27.28 -34.03
CA ASN A 181 22.20 -27.28 -35.12
C ASN A 181 20.96 -26.48 -34.69
N ALA A 182 20.57 -25.47 -35.48
CA ALA A 182 19.40 -24.63 -35.20
C ALA A 182 18.09 -25.43 -35.05
N ASN A 183 17.99 -26.62 -35.65
CA ASN A 183 16.85 -27.51 -35.50
C ASN A 183 16.71 -28.11 -34.09
N LEU A 184 17.74 -28.03 -33.25
CA LEU A 184 17.70 -28.45 -31.84
C LEU A 184 17.05 -27.39 -30.93
N ILE A 185 16.89 -26.16 -31.42
CA ILE A 185 16.19 -25.09 -30.71
C ILE A 185 14.72 -25.17 -31.12
N LYS A 186 13.88 -25.51 -30.14
CA LYS A 186 12.45 -25.77 -30.29
C LYS A 186 11.67 -24.75 -29.51
N THR A 187 10.48 -24.42 -29.99
CA THR A 187 9.56 -23.54 -29.26
C THR A 187 8.31 -24.31 -28.88
N ILE A 188 7.90 -24.17 -27.61
CA ILE A 188 6.68 -24.75 -27.08
C ILE A 188 5.82 -23.60 -26.56
N VAL A 189 4.62 -23.43 -27.11
CA VAL A 189 3.62 -22.51 -26.60
C VAL A 189 2.69 -23.27 -25.67
N VAL A 190 2.76 -22.97 -24.37
CA VAL A 190 1.90 -23.59 -23.36
C VAL A 190 0.66 -22.72 -23.19
N ILE A 191 -0.50 -23.28 -23.52
CA ILE A 191 -1.77 -22.63 -23.28
C ILE A 191 -2.25 -22.99 -21.89
N ILE A 192 -2.54 -21.98 -21.07
CA ILE A 192 -3.08 -22.16 -19.72
C ILE A 192 -4.46 -21.50 -19.65
N ASN A 193 -5.45 -22.28 -19.22
CA ASN A 193 -6.79 -21.76 -19.04
C ASN A 193 -6.88 -20.93 -17.75
N ARG A 194 -7.42 -19.70 -17.84
CA ARG A 194 -7.71 -18.85 -16.67
C ARG A 194 -8.62 -19.51 -15.64
N ASN A 195 -9.44 -20.48 -16.04
CA ASN A 195 -10.30 -21.21 -15.11
C ASN A 195 -9.56 -22.30 -14.31
N GLY A 196 -8.25 -22.50 -14.54
CA GLY A 196 -7.44 -23.53 -13.89
C GLY A 196 -7.71 -24.97 -14.36
N THR A 197 -8.70 -25.19 -15.23
CA THR A 197 -9.01 -26.51 -15.79
C THR A 197 -8.22 -26.76 -17.07
N ASP A 198 -7.57 -27.91 -17.15
CA ASP A 198 -6.72 -28.26 -18.28
C ASP A 198 -7.34 -29.29 -19.23
N ASN A 199 -8.67 -29.36 -19.25
CA ASN A 199 -9.43 -30.32 -20.05
C ASN A 199 -9.88 -29.70 -21.38
N PHE A 200 -8.91 -29.33 -22.22
CA PHE A 200 -9.15 -28.86 -23.58
C PHE A 200 -8.13 -29.44 -24.56
N GLN A 201 -8.46 -29.34 -25.85
CA GLN A 201 -7.58 -29.63 -26.98
C GLN A 201 -7.28 -28.34 -27.73
N ILE A 202 -6.09 -28.26 -28.32
CA ILE A 202 -5.71 -27.15 -29.21
C ILE A 202 -6.03 -27.56 -30.64
N VAL A 203 -6.59 -26.65 -31.43
CA VAL A 203 -6.89 -26.83 -32.84
C VAL A 203 -6.30 -25.71 -33.68
N ASN A 204 -6.18 -25.93 -35.00
CA ASN A 204 -5.68 -24.98 -36.00
C ASN A 204 -4.22 -24.52 -35.78
N ASP A 205 -3.36 -25.40 -35.25
CA ASP A 205 -1.94 -25.18 -34.99
C ASP A 205 -1.01 -25.85 -36.03
N GLN A 206 -1.52 -26.33 -37.16
CA GLN A 206 -0.71 -27.07 -38.15
C GLN A 206 0.43 -26.23 -38.76
N ALA A 207 0.23 -24.93 -38.91
CA ALA A 207 1.27 -24.00 -39.37
C ALA A 207 2.43 -23.90 -38.37
N LEU A 208 2.13 -24.00 -37.07
CA LEU A 208 3.11 -23.99 -35.99
C LEU A 208 3.99 -25.24 -36.01
N GLU A 209 3.38 -26.41 -36.22
CA GLU A 209 4.09 -27.68 -36.35
C GLU A 209 5.05 -27.66 -37.54
N SER A 210 4.59 -27.09 -38.66
CA SER A 210 5.41 -26.92 -39.87
C SER A 210 6.62 -26.02 -39.64
N ALA A 211 6.53 -25.07 -38.71
CA ALA A 211 7.64 -24.21 -38.28
C ALA A 211 8.56 -24.85 -37.22
N GLY A 212 8.31 -26.10 -36.83
CA GLY A 212 9.10 -26.82 -35.84
C GLY A 212 8.83 -26.42 -34.39
N ALA A 213 7.65 -25.85 -34.12
CA ALA A 213 7.15 -25.51 -32.79
C ALA A 213 5.90 -26.35 -32.44
N LYS A 214 5.48 -26.32 -31.17
CA LYS A 214 4.25 -27.01 -30.72
C LYS A 214 3.43 -26.13 -29.79
N ALA A 215 2.11 -26.26 -29.86
CA ALA A 215 1.20 -25.70 -28.87
C ALA A 215 0.68 -26.85 -28.00
N VAL A 216 0.71 -26.69 -26.68
CA VAL A 216 0.28 -27.75 -25.76
C VAL A 216 -0.53 -27.20 -24.59
N PRO A 217 -1.53 -27.93 -24.09
CA PRO A 217 -2.06 -27.70 -22.75
C PRO A 217 -0.99 -28.06 -21.71
N LEU A 218 -1.08 -27.48 -20.51
CA LEU A 218 -0.07 -27.64 -19.46
C LEU A 218 0.19 -29.11 -19.08
N LYS A 219 -0.85 -29.94 -19.02
CA LYS A 219 -0.84 -31.36 -18.65
C LYS A 219 -0.11 -32.24 -19.65
N SER A 220 0.13 -31.72 -20.85
CA SER A 220 0.86 -32.43 -21.90
C SER A 220 2.31 -31.98 -22.00
N LEU A 221 2.69 -30.93 -21.26
CA LEU A 221 4.02 -30.34 -21.33
C LEU A 221 5.10 -31.33 -20.88
N ASP A 222 4.87 -32.05 -19.78
CA ASP A 222 5.82 -33.02 -19.23
C ASP A 222 6.13 -34.16 -20.21
N LEU A 223 5.10 -34.69 -20.87
CA LEU A 223 5.20 -35.75 -21.86
C LEU A 223 5.94 -35.25 -23.11
N VAL A 224 5.61 -34.05 -23.59
CA VAL A 224 6.26 -33.47 -24.77
C VAL A 224 7.74 -33.18 -24.52
N LEU A 225 8.08 -32.66 -23.33
CA LEU A 225 9.47 -32.43 -22.94
C LEU A 225 10.25 -33.74 -22.73
N SER A 226 9.61 -34.77 -22.17
CA SER A 226 10.24 -36.06 -21.91
C SER A 226 10.50 -36.87 -23.18
N ASN A 227 9.55 -36.85 -24.12
CA ASN A 227 9.72 -37.55 -25.40
C ASN A 227 10.68 -36.82 -26.33
N GLY A 228 10.83 -35.49 -26.16
CA GLY A 228 11.39 -34.63 -27.18
C GLY A 228 10.56 -34.65 -28.48
N PHE A 229 10.88 -33.77 -29.42
CA PHE A 229 10.34 -33.88 -30.77
C PHE A 229 11.36 -33.42 -31.81
N GLY A 230 11.59 -34.25 -32.83
CA GLY A 230 12.71 -34.15 -33.76
C GLY A 230 13.93 -34.92 -33.25
N GLN A 231 14.54 -35.76 -34.11
CA GLN A 231 15.74 -36.52 -33.74
C GLN A 231 16.94 -35.59 -33.57
N GLY A 232 17.59 -35.63 -32.41
CA GLY A 232 18.78 -34.84 -32.13
C GLY A 232 19.26 -35.06 -30.69
N VAL A 233 20.57 -35.24 -30.51
CA VAL A 233 21.18 -35.51 -29.21
C VAL A 233 22.23 -34.43 -28.90
N ILE A 234 22.12 -33.82 -27.72
CA ILE A 234 23.08 -32.88 -27.16
C ILE A 234 23.86 -33.60 -26.06
N SER A 235 25.18 -33.68 -26.19
CA SER A 235 26.03 -34.34 -25.18
C SER A 235 26.08 -33.55 -23.86
N PRO A 236 26.33 -34.20 -22.70
CA PRO A 236 26.47 -33.50 -21.42
C PRO A 236 27.50 -32.36 -21.45
N GLY A 237 28.62 -32.54 -22.14
CA GLY A 237 29.65 -31.50 -22.30
C GLY A 237 29.17 -30.30 -23.13
N GLN A 238 28.32 -30.52 -24.14
CA GLN A 238 27.66 -29.42 -24.85
C GLN A 238 26.66 -28.71 -23.96
N ILE A 239 25.85 -29.44 -23.18
CA ILE A 239 24.88 -28.85 -22.22
C ILE A 239 25.60 -27.89 -21.26
N THR A 240 26.74 -28.28 -20.70
CA THR A 240 27.55 -27.40 -19.83
C THR A 240 27.99 -26.12 -20.55
N LYS A 241 28.47 -26.22 -21.79
CA LYS A 241 28.91 -25.05 -22.57
C LYS A 241 27.74 -24.14 -22.95
N ILE A 242 26.59 -24.71 -23.33
CA ILE A 242 25.36 -23.97 -23.65
C ILE A 242 24.90 -23.23 -22.39
N ASN A 243 24.85 -23.90 -21.24
CA ASN A 243 24.50 -23.29 -19.96
C ASN A 243 25.39 -22.07 -19.66
N GLN A 244 26.71 -22.21 -19.78
CA GLN A 244 27.66 -21.11 -19.58
C GLN A 244 27.44 -19.96 -20.57
N ALA A 245 27.24 -20.28 -21.86
CA ALA A 245 27.01 -19.29 -22.90
C ALA A 245 25.73 -18.49 -22.64
N ILE A 246 24.61 -19.17 -22.36
CA ILE A 246 23.34 -18.53 -22.00
C ILE A 246 23.52 -17.64 -20.77
N TRP A 247 24.07 -18.16 -19.66
CA TRP A 247 24.32 -17.37 -18.45
C TRP A 247 25.11 -16.09 -18.72
N SER A 248 26.18 -16.20 -19.49
CA SER A 248 27.05 -15.05 -19.80
C SER A 248 26.41 -14.01 -20.73
N SER A 249 25.33 -14.38 -21.44
CA SER A 249 24.66 -13.53 -22.42
C SER A 249 23.35 -12.93 -21.88
N ARG A 250 22.94 -13.22 -20.64
CA ARG A 250 21.68 -12.73 -20.04
C ARG A 250 21.70 -11.21 -19.88
N ILE A 251 20.54 -10.61 -20.14
CA ILE A 251 20.26 -9.19 -19.90
C ILE A 251 19.31 -9.09 -18.69
N PRO A 252 19.41 -8.04 -17.86
CA PRO A 252 18.37 -7.75 -16.86
C PRO A 252 17.01 -7.48 -17.53
N ASP A 253 15.95 -8.15 -17.09
CA ASP A 253 14.58 -7.80 -17.49
C ASP A 253 14.16 -6.52 -16.76
N LYS A 254 13.92 -5.45 -17.51
CA LYS A 254 13.49 -4.14 -17.00
C LYS A 254 12.33 -3.57 -17.82
N ARG A 255 11.43 -4.42 -18.30
CA ARG A 255 10.27 -3.96 -19.07
C ARG A 255 9.40 -3.04 -18.23
N THR A 256 9.26 -1.80 -18.69
CA THR A 256 8.40 -0.77 -18.11
C THR A 256 7.39 -0.32 -19.14
N TYR A 257 6.12 -0.21 -18.74
CA TYR A 257 5.06 0.33 -19.58
C TYR A 257 4.39 1.53 -18.90
N PRO A 258 3.84 2.50 -19.65
CA PRO A 258 3.12 3.65 -19.08
C PRO A 258 1.97 3.26 -18.13
N GLN A 259 1.37 2.09 -18.35
CA GLN A 259 0.26 1.54 -17.56
C GLN A 259 0.74 0.79 -16.30
N ASN A 260 2.03 0.51 -16.15
CA ASN A 260 2.55 -0.19 -14.98
C ASN A 260 2.43 0.69 -13.74
N ILE A 261 1.94 0.09 -12.65
CA ILE A 261 1.70 0.75 -11.37
C ILE A 261 2.33 -0.02 -10.21
N CYS A 262 2.86 0.72 -9.25
CA CYS A 262 3.31 0.20 -7.98
C CYS A 262 2.26 0.54 -6.93
N PHE A 263 1.66 -0.46 -6.30
CA PHE A 263 0.68 -0.26 -5.22
C PHE A 263 1.39 0.04 -3.90
N ASN A 264 0.93 1.07 -3.19
CA ASN A 264 1.58 1.63 -1.99
C ASN A 264 0.65 1.60 -0.77
N LEU A 265 -0.14 0.53 -0.63
CA LEU A 265 -1.11 0.35 0.45
C LEU A 265 -0.54 -0.50 1.58
N ASN A 266 -0.87 -0.14 2.82
CA ASN A 266 -0.73 -1.01 3.99
C ASN A 266 -2.05 -1.08 4.78
N SER A 267 -2.05 -1.89 5.84
CA SER A 267 -3.22 -2.09 6.72
C SER A 267 -3.76 -0.78 7.30
N ASP A 268 -2.87 0.12 7.71
CA ASP A 268 -3.22 1.41 8.30
C ASP A 268 -3.95 2.32 7.32
N ASP A 269 -3.46 2.35 6.08
CA ASP A 269 -4.05 3.18 5.05
C ASP A 269 -5.46 2.68 4.70
N LEU A 270 -5.61 1.36 4.49
CA LEU A 270 -6.91 0.74 4.23
C LEU A 270 -7.90 0.99 5.36
N TRP A 271 -7.44 0.90 6.61
CA TRP A 271 -8.27 1.19 7.76
C TRP A 271 -8.78 2.64 7.77
N GLN A 272 -7.90 3.63 7.53
CA GLN A 272 -8.32 5.04 7.45
C GLN A 272 -9.28 5.31 6.29
N ILE A 273 -9.02 4.70 5.13
CA ILE A 273 -9.90 4.79 3.96
C ILE A 273 -11.28 4.24 4.29
N ASN A 274 -11.35 3.05 4.88
CA ASN A 274 -12.61 2.40 5.23
C ASN A 274 -13.43 3.26 6.19
N LEU A 275 -12.78 3.89 7.18
CA LEU A 275 -13.45 4.85 8.06
C LEU A 275 -13.94 6.09 7.30
N ALA A 276 -13.12 6.69 6.44
CA ALA A 276 -13.49 7.89 5.68
C ALA A 276 -14.71 7.64 4.78
N MET A 277 -14.75 6.49 4.12
CA MET A 277 -15.87 6.08 3.27
C MET A 277 -17.11 5.76 4.11
N LYS A 278 -16.96 4.99 5.19
CA LYS A 278 -18.07 4.60 6.08
C LYS A 278 -18.75 5.82 6.70
N TYR A 279 -17.99 6.84 7.09
CA TYR A 279 -18.52 8.02 7.80
C TYR A 279 -18.68 9.25 6.91
N HIS A 280 -18.45 9.13 5.59
CA HIS A 280 -18.51 10.24 4.64
C HIS A 280 -17.71 11.47 5.11
N LEU A 281 -16.43 11.26 5.42
CA LEU A 281 -15.55 12.28 5.93
C LEU A 281 -14.32 12.49 5.05
N PRO A 282 -13.79 13.72 4.95
CA PRO A 282 -12.45 13.94 4.45
C PRO A 282 -11.44 13.07 5.23
N ILE A 283 -10.65 12.22 4.57
CA ILE A 283 -9.67 11.37 5.26
C ILE A 283 -8.81 12.23 6.20
N LYS A 284 -8.36 13.41 5.75
CA LYS A 284 -7.62 14.39 6.55
C LYS A 284 -8.25 14.84 7.88
N HIS A 285 -9.55 14.69 8.05
CA HIS A 285 -10.24 14.99 9.31
C HIS A 285 -10.18 13.81 10.29
N ILE A 286 -9.79 12.62 9.86
CA ILE A 286 -9.56 11.49 10.75
C ILE A 286 -8.19 11.67 11.38
N ILE A 287 -8.16 12.15 12.61
CA ILE A 287 -6.94 12.23 13.41
C ILE A 287 -6.73 10.87 14.04
N THR A 288 -5.56 10.27 13.83
CA THR A 288 -5.22 8.93 14.34
C THR A 288 -3.82 8.98 14.93
N TYR A 289 -3.65 8.44 16.14
CA TYR A 289 -2.36 8.40 16.83
C TYR A 289 -2.39 7.45 18.04
N ASN A 290 -1.22 7.13 18.58
CA ASN A 290 -1.11 6.29 19.78
C ASN A 290 -1.59 7.03 21.04
N ALA A 291 -2.48 6.44 21.82
CA ALA A 291 -3.09 7.06 22.98
C ALA A 291 -2.09 7.59 24.03
N LYS A 292 -0.84 7.09 24.07
CA LYS A 292 0.23 7.64 24.94
C LYS A 292 0.50 9.13 24.68
N LEU A 293 0.24 9.65 23.48
CA LEU A 293 0.35 11.09 23.22
C LEU A 293 -0.68 11.93 24.00
N ASN A 294 -1.75 11.32 24.52
CA ASN A 294 -2.72 12.01 25.37
C ASN A 294 -2.12 12.43 26.72
N ASP A 295 -1.05 11.76 27.17
CA ASP A 295 -0.34 12.07 28.40
C ASP A 295 0.63 13.25 28.23
N TYR A 296 0.87 13.70 27.00
CA TYR A 296 1.79 14.79 26.72
C TYR A 296 1.16 16.15 27.09
N PRO A 297 1.76 16.93 28.02
CA PRO A 297 1.26 18.24 28.37
C PRO A 297 1.54 19.24 27.25
N LEU A 298 0.50 19.95 26.80
CA LEU A 298 0.59 20.98 25.76
C LEU A 298 0.87 22.36 26.37
N THR A 299 1.85 22.40 27.27
CA THR A 299 2.14 23.55 28.14
C THR A 299 2.40 24.82 27.36
N GLY A 300 1.70 25.90 27.74
CA GLY A 300 1.85 27.23 27.13
C GLY A 300 1.23 27.38 25.73
N LEU A 301 0.66 26.33 25.13
CA LEU A 301 -0.03 26.44 23.84
C LEU A 301 -1.45 27.00 24.01
N SER A 302 -1.82 27.94 23.15
CA SER A 302 -3.20 28.42 23.00
C SER A 302 -4.10 27.40 22.28
N CYS A 303 -5.42 27.57 22.34
CA CYS A 303 -6.38 26.69 21.66
C CYS A 303 -6.09 26.56 20.16
N SER A 304 -5.72 27.66 19.51
CA SER A 304 -5.34 27.68 18.08
C SER A 304 -4.06 26.89 17.81
N GLN A 305 -3.07 26.99 18.69
CA GLN A 305 -1.83 26.24 18.55
C GLN A 305 -2.03 24.75 18.83
N GLN A 306 -2.92 24.38 19.76
CA GLN A 306 -3.29 22.98 19.96
C GLN A 306 -4.03 22.42 18.75
N ASN A 307 -4.89 23.20 18.10
CA ASN A 307 -5.52 22.83 16.82
C ASN A 307 -4.46 22.52 15.76
N PHE A 308 -3.50 23.42 15.56
CA PHE A 308 -2.37 23.17 14.64
C PHE A 308 -1.56 21.93 15.02
N PHE A 309 -1.26 21.73 16.31
CA PHE A 309 -0.52 20.57 16.79
C PHE A 309 -1.23 19.26 16.42
N TRP A 310 -2.52 19.10 16.74
CA TRP A 310 -3.24 17.86 16.47
C TRP A 310 -3.50 17.63 14.99
N LEU A 311 -3.67 18.70 14.20
CA LEU A 311 -3.69 18.58 12.76
C LEU A 311 -2.36 18.03 12.23
N ILE A 312 -1.22 18.55 12.71
CA ILE A 312 0.11 18.05 12.36
C ILE A 312 0.27 16.59 12.78
N VAL A 313 -0.13 16.20 13.99
CA VAL A 313 -0.11 14.81 14.46
C VAL A 313 -0.89 13.90 13.51
N GLY A 314 -2.13 14.26 13.14
CA GLY A 314 -2.92 13.47 12.20
C GLY A 314 -2.31 13.38 10.81
N ARG A 315 -1.58 14.41 10.35
CA ARG A 315 -0.86 14.35 9.07
C ARG A 315 0.41 13.50 9.14
N LEU A 316 1.11 13.48 10.28
CA LEU A 316 2.30 12.68 10.49
C LEU A 316 2.03 11.19 10.35
N TYR A 317 0.86 10.72 10.83
CA TYR A 317 0.40 9.34 10.69
C TYR A 317 0.59 8.79 9.27
N ARG A 318 0.30 9.61 8.26
CA ARG A 318 0.36 9.22 6.85
C ARG A 318 1.74 9.33 6.22
N GLN A 319 2.68 10.00 6.87
CA GLN A 319 4.01 10.18 6.30
C GLN A 319 4.86 8.92 6.43
N LYS A 320 4.43 7.90 7.20
CA LYS A 320 5.16 6.63 7.37
C LYS A 320 6.64 6.83 7.73
N GLY A 321 6.91 7.86 8.53
CA GLY A 321 8.25 8.23 9.00
C GLY A 321 8.97 9.28 8.14
N LEU A 322 8.41 9.66 6.99
CA LEU A 322 8.92 10.74 6.14
C LEU A 322 8.63 12.13 6.76
N PRO A 323 9.39 13.18 6.39
CA PRO A 323 9.12 14.55 6.81
C PRO A 323 7.78 15.07 6.31
N LEU A 324 6.96 15.61 7.21
CA LEU A 324 5.76 16.36 6.86
C LEU A 324 6.15 17.78 6.43
N LYS A 325 5.59 18.25 5.32
CA LYS A 325 5.66 19.64 4.88
C LYS A 325 4.26 20.18 4.65
N LEU A 326 3.93 21.30 5.30
CA LEU A 326 2.65 22.01 5.10
C LEU A 326 2.92 23.49 4.87
N SER A 327 2.16 24.11 3.98
CA SER A 327 2.16 25.57 3.87
C SER A 327 1.35 26.21 4.99
N ARG A 328 1.67 27.47 5.31
CA ARG A 328 0.89 28.31 6.23
C ARG A 328 -0.59 28.36 5.86
N LYS A 329 -0.88 28.45 4.55
CA LYS A 329 -2.26 28.55 4.05
C LYS A 329 -3.04 27.27 4.32
N GLU A 330 -2.44 26.11 4.03
CA GLU A 330 -3.03 24.80 4.34
C GLU A 330 -3.27 24.66 5.83
N LEU A 331 -2.26 24.94 6.66
CA LEU A 331 -2.39 24.82 8.12
C LEU A 331 -3.50 25.72 8.67
N ALA A 332 -3.57 26.98 8.22
CA ALA A 332 -4.59 27.93 8.67
C ALA A 332 -6.00 27.53 8.24
N TYR A 333 -6.18 27.17 6.98
CA TYR A 333 -7.48 26.79 6.43
C TYR A 333 -8.02 25.54 7.12
N GLU A 334 -7.21 24.48 7.18
CA GLU A 334 -7.62 23.18 7.73
C GLU A 334 -7.84 23.25 9.25
N ALA A 335 -7.06 24.07 9.95
CA ALA A 335 -7.26 24.24 11.39
C ALA A 335 -8.40 25.19 11.78
N GLY A 336 -9.10 25.77 10.80
CA GLY A 336 -10.18 26.73 11.03
C GLY A 336 -9.69 28.07 11.58
N TYR A 337 -8.45 28.47 11.29
CA TYR A 337 -7.90 29.75 11.74
C TYR A 337 -8.49 30.91 10.94
N ARG A 338 -9.38 31.69 11.57
CA ARG A 338 -10.16 32.74 10.90
C ARG A 338 -9.46 34.11 10.85
N ASN A 339 -8.39 34.31 11.61
CA ASN A 339 -7.73 35.62 11.69
C ASN A 339 -6.92 35.88 10.41
N LYS A 340 -7.17 37.00 9.75
CA LYS A 340 -6.53 37.39 8.47
C LYS A 340 -5.13 37.99 8.66
N ASP A 341 -4.71 38.26 9.89
CA ASP A 341 -3.38 38.77 10.22
C ASP A 341 -2.33 37.65 10.12
N TYR A 342 -1.62 37.64 8.99
CA TYR A 342 -0.55 36.68 8.73
C TYR A 342 0.62 36.81 9.70
N SER A 343 0.94 38.00 10.20
CA SER A 343 2.02 38.20 11.17
C SER A 343 1.68 37.59 12.54
N LYS A 344 0.41 37.61 12.95
CA LYS A 344 -0.07 36.86 14.13
C LYS A 344 -0.03 35.36 13.90
N LEU A 345 -0.43 34.89 12.72
CA LEU A 345 -0.36 33.48 12.36
C LEU A 345 1.08 32.98 12.38
N ASP A 346 2.01 33.70 11.75
CA ASP A 346 3.43 33.36 11.71
C ASP A 346 4.04 33.27 13.12
N ARG A 347 3.73 34.24 13.99
CA ARG A 347 4.13 34.19 15.41
C ARG A 347 3.52 32.99 16.15
N SER A 348 2.28 32.64 15.86
CA SER A 348 1.59 31.49 16.45
C SER A 348 2.26 30.17 16.06
N ILE A 349 2.58 30.01 14.76
CA ILE A 349 3.26 28.84 14.21
C ILE A 349 4.70 28.74 14.76
N ASN A 350 5.44 29.86 14.83
CA ASN A 350 6.78 29.88 15.41
C ASN A 350 6.81 29.44 16.88
N LYS A 351 5.83 29.88 17.68
CA LYS A 351 5.69 29.42 19.07
C LYS A 351 5.35 27.93 19.15
N LEU A 352 4.55 27.41 18.22
CA LEU A 352 4.26 25.99 18.13
C LEU A 352 5.52 25.18 17.79
N THR A 353 6.32 25.61 16.81
CA THR A 353 7.56 24.90 16.45
C THR A 353 8.57 24.93 17.58
N GLN A 354 8.71 26.06 18.29
CA GLN A 354 9.51 26.14 19.52
C GLN A 354 9.05 25.14 20.58
N PHE A 355 7.74 25.05 20.85
CA PHE A 355 7.19 24.02 21.75
C PHE A 355 7.52 22.60 21.26
N MET A 356 7.33 22.31 19.97
CA MET A 356 7.63 20.98 19.42
C MET A 356 9.11 20.62 19.60
N GLN A 357 10.03 21.57 19.42
CA GLN A 357 11.46 21.37 19.65
C GLN A 357 11.79 20.99 21.10
N THR A 358 11.06 21.52 22.09
CA THR A 358 11.30 21.17 23.51
C THR A 358 10.76 19.79 23.90
N THR A 359 9.89 19.18 23.08
CA THR A 359 9.28 17.90 23.44
C THR A 359 10.22 16.70 23.40
N GLY A 360 11.32 16.83 22.67
CA GLY A 360 12.21 15.71 22.40
C GLY A 360 11.62 14.64 21.46
N LEU A 361 10.39 14.79 20.96
CA LEU A 361 9.73 13.83 20.05
C LEU A 361 10.20 13.96 18.59
N PHE A 362 10.60 15.18 18.20
CA PHE A 362 10.89 15.52 16.80
C PHE A 362 12.40 15.68 16.57
N THR A 363 12.89 15.23 15.41
CA THR A 363 14.24 15.58 14.91
C THR A 363 14.26 16.98 14.31
N GLN A 364 13.14 17.39 13.72
CA GLN A 364 12.96 18.70 13.13
C GLN A 364 11.54 19.21 13.38
N ALA A 365 11.43 20.47 13.77
CA ALA A 365 10.20 21.26 13.73
C ALA A 365 10.60 22.70 13.42
N SER A 366 10.49 23.12 12.16
CA SER A 366 10.90 24.47 11.72
C SER A 366 9.79 25.14 10.91
N TYR A 367 9.80 26.47 10.91
CA TYR A 367 8.87 27.29 10.14
C TYR A 367 9.65 28.37 9.39
N GLU A 368 9.75 28.22 8.08
CA GLU A 368 10.57 29.06 7.21
C GLU A 368 9.82 29.35 5.92
N SER A 369 9.85 30.60 5.47
CA SER A 369 9.27 31.02 4.18
C SER A 369 7.82 30.56 3.97
N GLY A 370 7.00 30.62 5.02
CA GLY A 370 5.60 30.23 4.97
C GLY A 370 5.34 28.71 4.91
N LYS A 371 6.34 27.88 5.23
CA LYS A 371 6.23 26.42 5.26
C LYS A 371 6.70 25.87 6.60
N ILE A 372 5.89 25.00 7.19
CA ILE A 372 6.27 24.22 8.36
C ILE A 372 6.81 22.86 7.90
N THR A 373 7.95 22.45 8.47
CA THR A 373 8.55 21.12 8.25
C THR A 373 8.68 20.41 9.59
N VAL A 374 8.15 19.17 9.66
CA VAL A 374 8.17 18.36 10.89
C VAL A 374 8.65 16.95 10.57
N SER A 375 9.62 16.47 11.35
CA SER A 375 10.17 15.12 11.25
C SER A 375 10.21 14.48 12.64
N VAL A 376 9.65 13.28 12.76
CA VAL A 376 9.59 12.53 14.04
C VAL A 376 10.88 11.72 14.24
N LYS A 377 11.40 11.67 15.46
CA LYS A 377 12.53 10.77 15.77
C LYS A 377 12.12 9.31 15.56
N LYS A 378 13.02 8.52 14.96
CA LYS A 378 12.77 7.11 14.61
C LYS A 378 12.19 6.28 15.76
N GLN A 379 12.73 6.44 16.98
CA GLN A 379 12.26 5.74 18.18
C GLN A 379 10.81 6.08 18.60
N TYR A 380 10.24 7.18 18.11
CA TYR A 380 8.88 7.62 18.39
C TYR A 380 7.93 7.44 17.20
N HIS A 381 8.35 6.83 16.09
CA HIS A 381 7.47 6.60 14.93
C HIS A 381 6.16 5.88 15.32
N GLY A 382 6.23 4.89 16.22
CA GLY A 382 5.05 4.17 16.72
C GLY A 382 4.06 4.99 17.56
N LEU A 383 4.39 6.25 17.93
CA LEU A 383 3.43 7.17 18.55
C LEU A 383 2.55 7.86 17.50
N PHE A 384 3.06 8.02 16.29
CA PHE A 384 2.42 8.77 15.23
C PHE A 384 1.88 7.89 14.12
N ASN A 385 2.45 6.70 13.87
CA ASN A 385 2.15 5.81 12.73
C ASN A 385 2.06 4.35 13.19
N TYR A 386 1.64 3.43 12.31
CA TYR A 386 1.59 1.97 12.56
C TYR A 386 0.52 1.64 13.61
N CYS A 387 -0.73 1.64 13.16
CA CYS A 387 -1.89 1.42 14.01
C CYS A 387 -1.72 0.10 14.80
N THR A 388 -1.90 0.20 16.10
CA THR A 388 -1.92 -0.92 17.05
C THR A 388 -3.15 -0.75 17.93
N ASP A 389 -3.47 -1.74 18.77
CA ASP A 389 -4.65 -1.72 19.65
C ASP A 389 -4.71 -0.50 20.59
N ASN A 390 -3.59 0.19 20.83
CA ASN A 390 -3.50 1.36 21.69
C ASN A 390 -3.71 2.70 20.95
N PHE A 391 -4.22 2.68 19.72
CA PHE A 391 -4.48 3.90 18.96
C PHE A 391 -5.86 4.46 19.25
N THR A 392 -5.94 5.78 19.20
CA THR A 392 -7.21 6.52 19.27
C THR A 392 -7.43 7.31 17.99
N TYR A 393 -8.69 7.60 17.71
CA TYR A 393 -9.09 8.34 16.53
C TYR A 393 -10.37 9.12 16.76
N TRP A 394 -10.50 10.25 16.08
CA TRP A 394 -11.63 11.14 16.19
C TRP A 394 -11.66 12.11 15.02
N ASN A 395 -12.81 12.76 14.82
CA ASN A 395 -12.94 13.77 13.80
C ASN A 395 -12.35 15.11 14.25
N TYR A 396 -11.38 15.63 13.49
CA TYR A 396 -10.70 16.90 13.73
C TYR A 396 -11.63 18.07 14.06
N GLN A 397 -12.80 18.11 13.41
CA GLN A 397 -13.78 19.17 13.56
C GLN A 397 -14.35 19.26 14.99
N LEU A 398 -14.35 18.16 15.76
CA LEU A 398 -14.73 18.16 17.17
C LEU A 398 -13.77 18.99 18.01
N LEU A 399 -12.47 18.73 17.89
CA LEU A 399 -11.46 19.49 18.62
C LEU A 399 -11.51 20.97 18.23
N ALA A 400 -11.70 21.28 16.95
CA ALA A 400 -11.76 22.66 16.47
C ALA A 400 -12.89 23.50 17.11
N LYS A 401 -13.99 22.86 17.53
CA LYS A 401 -15.12 23.51 18.23
C LYS A 401 -14.83 23.80 19.71
N ILE A 402 -13.90 23.07 20.33
CA ILE A 402 -13.56 23.25 21.74
C ILE A 402 -12.70 24.51 21.91
N SER A 403 -13.22 25.53 22.59
CA SER A 403 -12.56 26.84 22.77
C SER A 403 -11.76 26.98 24.08
N ASN A 404 -11.69 25.90 24.89
CA ASN A 404 -10.99 25.87 26.18
C ASN A 404 -9.81 24.88 26.16
N ASN A 405 -8.61 25.33 26.55
CA ASN A 405 -7.40 24.49 26.58
C ASN A 405 -7.51 23.28 27.52
N CYS A 406 -8.08 23.48 28.71
CA CYS A 406 -8.30 22.40 29.69
C CYS A 406 -9.30 21.38 29.12
N ALA A 407 -10.37 21.85 28.48
CA ALA A 407 -11.35 20.99 27.80
C ALA A 407 -10.74 20.19 26.65
N LYS A 408 -9.83 20.76 25.85
CA LYS A 408 -9.11 20.02 24.80
C LYS A 408 -8.26 18.88 25.38
N THR A 409 -7.59 19.13 26.51
CA THR A 409 -6.84 18.07 27.21
C THR A 409 -7.77 17.02 27.81
N LEU A 410 -8.89 17.43 28.41
CA LEU A 410 -9.89 16.50 28.96
C LEU A 410 -10.50 15.63 27.84
N PHE A 411 -10.91 16.23 26.73
CA PHE A 411 -11.44 15.54 25.55
C PHE A 411 -10.54 14.38 25.11
N ARG A 412 -9.24 14.64 24.97
CA ARG A 412 -8.25 13.62 24.61
C ARG A 412 -8.19 12.45 25.59
N LYS A 413 -8.26 12.76 26.88
CA LYS A 413 -8.30 11.74 27.95
C LYS A 413 -9.60 10.95 27.91
N LEU A 414 -10.75 11.60 27.81
CA LEU A 414 -12.03 10.89 27.78
C LEU A 414 -12.15 9.97 26.56
N ILE A 415 -11.66 10.37 25.38
CA ILE A 415 -11.67 9.50 24.20
C ILE A 415 -10.83 8.25 24.40
N GLN A 416 -9.67 8.36 25.04
CA GLN A 416 -8.82 7.20 25.36
C GLN A 416 -9.55 6.15 26.21
N TYR A 417 -10.53 6.57 27.01
CA TYR A 417 -11.33 5.71 27.87
C TYR A 417 -12.80 5.64 27.45
N ALA A 418 -13.12 5.91 26.17
CA ALA A 418 -14.49 6.03 25.69
C ALA A 418 -15.32 4.76 25.90
N GLU A 419 -14.72 3.58 25.70
CA GLU A 419 -15.41 2.29 25.89
C GLU A 419 -15.56 1.89 27.36
N ILE A 420 -14.80 2.52 28.27
CA ILE A 420 -14.87 2.29 29.72
C ILE A 420 -15.83 3.28 30.38
N GLY A 421 -15.98 4.48 29.83
CA GLY A 421 -16.84 5.53 30.39
C GLY A 421 -16.27 6.20 31.65
N SER A 422 -14.98 5.98 31.98
CA SER A 422 -14.38 6.65 33.13
C SER A 422 -12.88 6.89 32.98
N TYR A 423 -12.42 8.02 33.53
CA TYR A 423 -11.00 8.39 33.60
C TYR A 423 -10.67 8.87 35.02
N GLU A 424 -9.69 8.23 35.65
CA GLU A 424 -9.25 8.54 37.00
C GLU A 424 -7.74 8.82 37.02
N CYS A 425 -7.32 9.85 37.75
CA CYS A 425 -5.90 10.06 38.03
C CYS A 425 -5.68 10.81 39.35
N SER A 426 -4.43 10.77 39.85
CA SER A 426 -4.05 11.60 40.99
C SER A 426 -4.20 13.09 40.62
N PHE A 427 -4.56 13.91 41.61
CA PHE A 427 -4.70 15.35 41.37
C PHE A 427 -3.37 16.00 40.96
N GLN A 428 -2.25 15.44 41.41
CA GLN A 428 -0.92 15.88 40.98
C GLN A 428 -0.68 15.60 39.49
N GLU A 429 -1.02 14.40 39.02
CA GLU A 429 -0.89 14.05 37.60
C GLU A 429 -1.86 14.86 36.73
N PHE A 430 -3.09 15.09 37.22
CA PHE A 430 -4.02 16.02 36.59
C PHE A 430 -3.38 17.39 36.39
N ARG A 431 -2.81 17.98 37.46
CA ARG A 431 -2.18 19.31 37.35
C ARG A 431 -1.05 19.36 36.33
N LYS A 432 -0.25 18.29 36.23
CA LYS A 432 0.85 18.17 35.29
C LYS A 432 0.36 18.09 33.84
N ILE A 433 -0.55 17.17 33.53
CA ILE A 433 -1.04 16.93 32.16
C ILE A 433 -1.84 18.13 31.63
N PHE A 434 -2.59 18.80 32.52
CA PHE A 434 -3.47 19.91 32.17
C PHE A 434 -2.80 21.30 32.23
N ASP A 435 -1.48 21.35 32.36
CA ASP A 435 -0.68 22.59 32.42
C ASP A 435 -1.16 23.57 33.51
N VAL A 436 -1.45 23.04 34.70
CA VAL A 436 -1.90 23.83 35.84
C VAL A 436 -0.69 24.39 36.57
N ARG A 437 -0.60 25.73 36.63
CA ARG A 437 0.48 26.42 37.35
C ARG A 437 0.54 25.98 38.81
N PRO A 438 1.73 25.77 39.41
CA PRO A 438 1.87 25.38 40.81
C PRO A 438 1.18 26.34 41.80
N SER A 439 1.10 27.63 41.47
CA SER A 439 0.53 28.67 42.33
C SER A 439 -1.00 28.59 42.53
N TYR A 440 -1.73 27.83 41.71
CA TYR A 440 -3.18 27.73 41.84
C TYR A 440 -3.55 26.87 43.05
N ALA A 441 -4.40 27.36 43.96
CA ALA A 441 -4.95 26.53 45.02
C ALA A 441 -5.85 25.43 44.42
N ASN A 442 -5.92 24.25 45.05
CA ASN A 442 -6.69 23.12 44.48
C ASN A 442 -8.17 23.47 44.26
N HIS A 443 -8.76 24.29 45.14
CA HIS A 443 -10.15 24.76 44.97
C HIS A 443 -10.31 25.60 43.69
N ASP A 444 -9.34 26.48 43.39
CA ASP A 444 -9.34 27.31 42.18
C ASP A 444 -9.14 26.47 40.93
N VAL A 445 -8.34 25.39 41.02
CA VAL A 445 -8.20 24.45 39.89
C VAL A 445 -9.53 23.80 39.57
N VAL A 446 -10.27 23.33 40.57
CA VAL A 446 -11.60 22.72 40.33
C VAL A 446 -12.54 23.74 39.69
N LYS A 447 -12.72 24.90 40.33
CA LYS A 447 -13.67 25.94 39.88
C LYS A 447 -13.32 26.56 38.53
N GLN A 448 -12.04 26.81 38.26
CA GLN A 448 -11.60 27.58 37.09
C GLN A 448 -11.13 26.71 35.92
N LYS A 449 -10.87 25.41 36.14
CA LYS A 449 -10.36 24.50 35.11
C LYS A 449 -11.25 23.27 34.92
N VAL A 450 -11.59 22.56 35.99
CA VAL A 450 -12.36 21.30 35.91
C VAL A 450 -13.82 21.57 35.53
N GLU A 451 -14.51 22.44 36.27
CA GLU A 451 -15.93 22.77 36.01
C GLU A 451 -16.15 23.32 34.59
N PRO A 452 -15.38 24.32 34.10
CA PRO A 452 -15.58 24.84 32.75
C PRO A 452 -15.22 23.82 31.66
N ALA A 453 -14.22 22.96 31.91
CA ALA A 453 -13.85 21.91 30.96
C ALA A 453 -14.93 20.84 30.84
N THR A 454 -15.50 20.42 31.97
CA THR A 454 -16.59 19.44 32.04
C THR A 454 -17.83 20.00 31.34
N SER A 455 -18.21 21.24 31.66
CA SER A 455 -19.35 21.92 31.01
C SER A 455 -19.17 22.06 29.50
N CYS A 456 -17.96 22.42 29.04
CA CYS A 456 -17.65 22.53 27.61
C CYS A 456 -17.78 21.19 26.85
N LEU A 457 -17.67 20.06 27.54
CA LEU A 457 -17.70 18.72 26.94
C LEU A 457 -19.00 17.96 27.21
N ALA A 458 -19.89 18.48 28.04
CA ALA A 458 -21.12 17.81 28.45
C ALA A 458 -22.06 17.48 27.27
N SER A 459 -21.98 18.25 26.18
CA SER A 459 -22.68 17.90 24.95
C SER A 459 -22.04 16.68 24.28
N LEU A 460 -20.72 16.64 24.15
CA LEU A 460 -20.02 15.54 23.46
C LEU A 460 -20.01 14.21 24.23
N PHE A 461 -20.11 14.24 25.56
CA PHE A 461 -20.05 13.06 26.43
C PHE A 461 -21.30 13.00 27.30
N ARG A 462 -22.17 12.04 27.03
CA ARG A 462 -23.44 11.87 27.74
C ARG A 462 -23.18 11.55 29.22
N ASN A 463 -23.94 12.20 30.11
CA ASN A 463 -23.83 12.08 31.56
C ASN A 463 -22.42 12.39 32.12
N LEU A 464 -21.64 13.22 31.41
CA LEU A 464 -20.31 13.61 31.88
C LEU A 464 -20.37 14.35 33.21
N SER A 465 -19.67 13.79 34.19
CA SER A 465 -19.57 14.29 35.56
C SER A 465 -18.16 14.07 36.10
N TYR A 466 -17.84 14.71 37.22
CA TYR A 466 -16.58 14.48 37.92
C TYR A 466 -16.80 14.37 39.43
N GLU A 467 -15.92 13.60 40.07
CA GLU A 467 -15.84 13.41 41.50
C GLU A 467 -14.42 13.75 41.99
N ILE A 468 -14.33 14.35 43.17
CA ILE A 468 -13.06 14.62 43.84
C ILE A 468 -12.98 13.77 45.10
N VAL A 469 -12.02 12.85 45.11
CA VAL A 469 -11.73 12.03 46.30
C VAL A 469 -10.70 12.75 47.15
N LYS A 470 -11.02 12.90 48.43
CA LYS A 470 -10.15 13.46 49.45
C LYS A 470 -9.64 12.34 50.35
N SER A 471 -8.37 12.42 50.76
CA SER A 471 -7.77 11.42 51.64
C SER A 471 -6.79 12.03 52.64
N GLY A 472 -6.47 11.25 53.69
CA GLY A 472 -5.59 11.65 54.78
C GLY A 472 -6.25 12.54 55.85
N LYS A 473 -5.51 12.80 56.93
CA LYS A 473 -6.01 13.52 58.13
C LYS A 473 -6.47 14.96 57.86
N GLU A 474 -5.98 15.58 56.79
CA GLU A 474 -6.31 16.96 56.41
C GLU A 474 -7.32 17.05 55.25
N ASN A 475 -7.97 15.94 54.84
CA ASN A 475 -8.94 15.92 53.73
C ASN A 475 -8.40 16.56 52.44
N ARG A 476 -7.12 16.32 52.12
CA ARG A 476 -6.49 16.87 50.92
C ARG A 476 -7.04 16.17 49.69
N ILE A 477 -7.27 16.95 48.63
CA ILE A 477 -7.69 16.43 47.33
C ILE A 477 -6.57 15.52 46.79
N SER A 478 -6.88 14.24 46.63
CA SER A 478 -5.91 13.23 46.20
C SER A 478 -6.16 12.73 44.79
N VAL A 479 -7.42 12.50 44.42
CA VAL A 479 -7.80 11.90 43.14
C VAL A 479 -8.96 12.69 42.53
N ILE A 480 -8.95 12.77 41.21
CA ILE A 480 -10.08 13.24 40.41
C ILE A 480 -10.52 12.11 39.47
N LYS A 481 -11.83 11.86 39.44
CA LYS A 481 -12.47 10.86 38.59
C LYS A 481 -13.50 11.54 37.70
N PHE A 482 -13.47 11.27 36.41
CA PHE A 482 -14.49 11.66 35.46
C PHE A 482 -15.28 10.42 35.04
N THR A 483 -16.59 10.55 34.90
CA THR A 483 -17.51 9.47 34.50
C THR A 483 -18.48 9.95 33.43
N PHE A 484 -18.79 9.11 32.45
CA PHE A 484 -19.69 9.36 31.34
C PHE A 484 -20.21 8.02 30.79
N ASP A 485 -21.26 8.05 29.96
CA ASP A 485 -21.78 6.83 29.35
C ASP A 485 -20.75 6.24 28.36
N PRO A 486 -20.38 4.95 28.47
CA PRO A 486 -19.48 4.31 27.51
C PRO A 486 -20.04 4.32 26.08
N PHE A 487 -19.17 4.50 25.09
CA PHE A 487 -19.56 4.50 23.67
C PHE A 487 -18.42 4.02 22.76
N ASN A 488 -18.74 3.65 21.52
CA ASN A 488 -17.73 3.25 20.54
C ASN A 488 -17.02 4.50 19.98
N PRO A 489 -15.67 4.63 20.06
CA PRO A 489 -14.94 5.79 19.55
C PRO A 489 -15.26 6.18 18.10
N GLN A 490 -15.67 5.23 17.25
CA GLN A 490 -16.07 5.52 15.86
C GLN A 490 -17.31 6.43 15.77
N GLU A 491 -18.14 6.51 16.81
CA GLU A 491 -19.27 7.44 16.86
C GLU A 491 -18.82 8.91 16.76
N LEU A 492 -17.59 9.22 17.17
CA LEU A 492 -16.99 10.55 17.04
C LEU A 492 -16.55 10.89 15.61
N LEU A 493 -16.62 9.94 14.69
CA LEU A 493 -16.44 10.19 13.27
C LEU A 493 -17.74 10.68 12.63
N SER A 494 -18.91 10.28 13.13
CA SER A 494 -20.19 10.63 12.50
C SER A 494 -20.55 12.12 12.66
N PRO A 495 -20.71 12.90 11.57
CA PRO A 495 -21.14 14.30 11.64
C PRO A 495 -22.55 14.50 12.20
N HIS A 496 -23.44 13.52 12.00
CA HIS A 496 -24.86 13.63 12.35
C HIS A 496 -25.09 13.71 13.86
N ASN A 497 -24.21 13.10 14.65
CA ASN A 497 -24.23 13.20 16.10
C ASN A 497 -23.92 14.62 16.58
N TRP A 498 -23.28 15.46 15.76
CA TRP A 498 -22.80 16.77 16.21
C TRP A 498 -23.88 17.85 16.27
N ASN A 499 -24.97 17.69 15.53
CA ASN A 499 -26.10 18.64 15.57
C ASN A 499 -26.92 18.49 16.86
N GLN A 500 -26.73 17.40 17.60
CA GLN A 500 -27.30 17.21 18.94
C GLN A 500 -26.48 17.94 20.03
N PHE A 501 -25.33 18.50 19.65
CA PHE A 501 -24.34 19.06 20.57
C PHE A 501 -24.10 20.57 20.37
N GLY A 502 -24.96 21.22 19.57
CA GLY A 502 -24.89 22.64 19.22
C GLY A 502 -25.87 23.51 20.00
#